data_AF-G4NUV1-F1
#
_entry.id   AF-G4NUV1-F1
#
_cell.length_a   1.000
_cell.length_b   1.000
_cell.length_c   1.000
_cell.angle_alpha   90.00
_cell.angle_beta   90.00
_cell.angle_gamma   90.00
#
_symmetry.space_group_name_H-M   'P 1'
#
loop_
_entity.id
_entity.type
_entity.pdbx_description
1 polymer ?
#
loop_
_entity_poly.entity_id
_entity_poly.type
_entity_poly.pdbx_seq_one_letter_code
_entity_poly.pdbx_strand_id
1 'polypeptide(L)'
;MYDQSVSSYLQNLNSFVQQQALHIQQLERQLKEIQTEMNTMKQRPATTIERVEYKFDQLKIERLDGTLNIGLNPTDPNSLQNFEVSQTAPEIGMMQQEESAQLMQQIRQNVDMYLTEEIPDVLEQLENQYNSRLDDTNKHHVIEDIRKQMDSRIHYYMSHIKKEEHTPPKQYAEHIAEHVKRDVIRAVEHFLEHIPSEMKGDEQA
;
A
#
# COMPACT_ATOMS: atom_id res chain seq x y z
N MET A 1 40.77 44.42 -14.11
CA MET A 1 40.14 43.58 -13.05
C MET A 1 38.63 43.39 -13.21
N TYR A 2 37.88 44.30 -13.86
CA TYR A 2 36.42 44.13 -14.07
C TYR A 2 36.02 43.10 -15.15
N ASP A 3 36.88 42.82 -16.12
CA ASP A 3 36.57 41.93 -17.26
C ASP A 3 36.47 40.44 -16.83
N GLN A 4 37.28 40.05 -15.85
CA GLN A 4 37.38 38.68 -15.37
C GLN A 4 36.14 38.26 -14.57
N SER A 5 35.50 39.19 -13.84
CA SER A 5 34.25 38.93 -13.10
C SER A 5 33.03 38.84 -14.01
N VAL A 6 33.02 39.60 -15.13
CA VAL A 6 31.94 39.52 -16.12
C VAL A 6 32.01 38.21 -16.88
N SER A 7 33.21 37.77 -17.25
CA SER A 7 33.39 36.48 -17.93
C SER A 7 33.01 35.29 -17.04
N SER A 8 33.33 35.31 -15.74
CA SER A 8 32.95 34.22 -14.82
C SER A 8 31.44 34.21 -14.55
N TYR A 9 30.81 35.39 -14.43
CA TYR A 9 29.35 35.50 -14.32
C TYR A 9 28.64 34.92 -15.54
N LEU A 10 29.10 35.23 -16.76
CA LEU A 10 28.52 34.68 -18.00
C LEU A 10 28.71 33.16 -18.13
N GLN A 11 29.83 32.63 -17.65
CA GLN A 11 30.05 31.17 -17.61
C GLN A 11 29.07 30.50 -16.63
N ASN A 12 28.93 31.03 -15.42
CA ASN A 12 27.98 30.52 -14.43
C ASN A 12 26.53 30.56 -14.94
N LEU A 13 26.15 31.64 -15.62
CA LEU A 13 24.82 31.80 -16.20
C LEU A 13 24.58 30.76 -17.31
N ASN A 14 25.54 30.53 -18.20
CA ASN A 14 25.44 29.48 -19.21
C ASN A 14 25.31 28.08 -18.59
N SER A 15 26.11 27.77 -17.55
CA SER A 15 26.02 26.50 -16.84
C SER A 15 24.64 26.33 -16.18
N PHE A 16 24.10 27.38 -15.56
CA PHE A 16 22.78 27.36 -14.97
C PHE A 16 21.67 27.12 -16.01
N VAL A 17 21.74 27.80 -17.16
CA VAL A 17 20.80 27.60 -18.27
C VAL A 17 20.86 26.17 -18.83
N GLN A 18 22.07 25.61 -18.96
CA GLN A 18 22.24 24.22 -19.41
C GLN A 18 21.66 23.22 -18.41
N GLN A 19 21.90 23.41 -17.11
CA GLN A 19 21.33 22.58 -16.06
C GLN A 19 19.80 22.65 -16.05
N GLN A 20 19.26 23.86 -16.25
CA GLN A 20 17.81 24.06 -16.30
C GLN A 20 17.20 23.40 -17.54
N ALA A 21 17.87 23.46 -18.70
CA ALA A 21 17.42 22.78 -19.92
C ALA A 21 17.38 21.25 -19.75
N LEU A 22 18.39 20.66 -19.09
CA LEU A 22 18.39 19.24 -18.77
C LEU A 22 17.25 18.85 -17.82
N HIS A 23 17.00 19.68 -16.81
CA HIS A 23 15.90 19.47 -15.88
C HIS A 23 14.54 19.50 -16.60
N ILE A 24 14.32 20.49 -17.48
CA ILE A 24 13.10 20.60 -18.28
C ILE A 24 12.92 19.35 -19.15
N GLN A 25 13.98 18.89 -19.82
CA GLN A 25 13.91 17.69 -20.66
C GLN A 25 13.57 16.43 -19.85
N GLN A 26 14.06 16.31 -18.61
CA GLN A 26 13.73 15.21 -17.72
C GLN A 26 12.25 15.26 -17.28
N LEU A 27 11.74 16.44 -16.94
CA LEU A 27 10.32 16.62 -16.60
C LEU A 27 9.40 16.30 -17.78
N GLU A 28 9.75 16.74 -18.99
CA GLU A 28 9.00 16.43 -20.21
C GLU A 28 8.92 14.92 -20.46
N ARG A 29 10.02 14.20 -20.21
CA ARG A 29 10.05 12.74 -20.34
C ARG A 29 9.14 12.07 -19.32
N GLN A 30 9.21 12.46 -18.06
CA GLN A 30 8.37 11.91 -16.99
C GLN A 30 6.88 12.17 -17.25
N LEU A 31 6.55 13.38 -17.72
CA LEU A 31 5.18 13.76 -18.06
C LEU A 31 4.64 12.89 -19.21
N LYS A 32 5.47 12.59 -20.21
CA LYS A 32 5.13 11.68 -21.31
C LYS A 32 4.93 10.24 -20.85
N GLU A 33 5.75 9.75 -19.92
CA GLU A 33 5.60 8.41 -19.32
C GLU A 33 4.27 8.31 -18.56
N ILE A 34 3.95 9.28 -17.71
CA ILE A 34 2.68 9.35 -16.97
C ILE A 34 1.47 9.41 -17.91
N GLN A 35 1.53 10.24 -18.96
CA GLN A 35 0.45 10.29 -19.96
C GLN A 35 0.24 8.94 -20.65
N THR A 36 1.33 8.22 -20.93
CA THR A 36 1.26 6.90 -21.55
C THR A 36 0.62 5.90 -20.61
N GLU A 37 1.04 5.86 -19.34
CA GLU A 37 0.46 5.00 -18.32
C GLU A 37 -1.03 5.27 -18.12
N MET A 38 -1.42 6.54 -18.02
CA MET A 38 -2.83 6.94 -17.87
C MET A 38 -3.69 6.49 -19.05
N ASN A 39 -3.18 6.59 -20.28
CA ASN A 39 -3.88 6.08 -21.46
C ASN A 39 -3.99 4.56 -21.44
N THR A 40 -2.95 3.84 -20.98
CA THR A 40 -3.02 2.38 -20.84
C THR A 40 -4.03 1.95 -19.77
N MET A 41 -4.15 2.70 -18.67
CA MET A 41 -5.15 2.45 -17.63
C MET A 41 -6.57 2.70 -18.14
N LYS A 42 -6.79 3.77 -18.92
CA LYS A 42 -8.09 4.06 -19.55
C LYS A 42 -8.54 3.01 -20.57
N GLN A 43 -7.59 2.31 -21.21
CA GLN A 43 -7.88 1.26 -22.17
C GLN A 43 -8.14 -0.11 -21.52
N ARG A 44 -7.83 -0.28 -20.24
CA ARG A 44 -8.25 -1.47 -19.50
C ARG A 44 -9.75 -1.36 -19.25
N PRO A 45 -10.55 -2.38 -19.60
CA PRO A 45 -11.98 -2.35 -19.29
C PRO A 45 -12.13 -2.18 -17.78
N ALA A 46 -12.96 -1.22 -17.37
CA ALA A 46 -13.33 -1.08 -15.97
C ALA A 46 -13.88 -2.43 -15.50
N THR A 47 -13.21 -3.08 -14.56
CA THR A 47 -13.81 -4.16 -13.80
C THR A 47 -15.05 -3.58 -13.17
N THR A 48 -16.22 -3.89 -13.75
CA THR A 48 -17.52 -3.60 -13.16
C THR A 48 -17.50 -4.24 -11.78
N ILE A 49 -17.36 -3.42 -10.75
CA ILE A 49 -17.58 -3.86 -9.38
C ILE A 49 -19.08 -4.06 -9.28
N GLU A 50 -19.54 -5.27 -9.61
CA GLU A 50 -20.92 -5.66 -9.37
C GLU A 50 -21.18 -5.49 -7.88
N ARG A 51 -22.19 -4.68 -7.57
CA ARG A 51 -22.67 -4.38 -6.23
C ARG A 51 -23.00 -5.70 -5.54
N VAL A 52 -22.16 -6.14 -4.61
CA VAL A 52 -22.42 -7.32 -3.77
C VAL A 52 -23.54 -6.94 -2.79
N GLU A 53 -24.79 -7.09 -3.22
CA GLU A 53 -25.93 -7.01 -2.31
C GLU A 53 -25.92 -8.22 -1.40
N TYR A 54 -25.53 -7.98 -0.16
CA TYR A 54 -25.53 -8.97 0.89
C TYR A 54 -26.98 -9.25 1.33
N LYS A 55 -27.56 -10.35 0.84
CA LYS A 55 -28.77 -10.94 1.43
C LYS A 55 -28.34 -11.88 2.55
N PHE A 56 -28.63 -11.49 3.79
CA PHE A 56 -28.62 -12.38 4.95
C PHE A 56 -29.72 -13.45 4.74
N ASP A 57 -29.33 -14.62 4.26
CA ASP A 57 -30.18 -15.81 4.38
C ASP A 57 -29.86 -16.48 5.71
N GLN A 58 -30.90 -16.71 6.53
CA GLN A 58 -30.74 -17.40 7.81
C GLN A 58 -30.32 -18.84 7.55
N LEU A 59 -29.12 -19.21 8.01
CA LEU A 59 -28.57 -20.55 7.88
C LEU A 59 -29.44 -21.55 8.67
N LYS A 60 -30.37 -22.25 8.00
CA LYS A 60 -31.04 -23.42 8.57
C LYS A 60 -30.18 -24.65 8.30
N ILE A 61 -29.49 -25.11 9.33
CA ILE A 61 -28.66 -26.32 9.27
C ILE A 61 -29.58 -27.53 9.24
N GLU A 62 -29.80 -28.09 8.05
CA GLU A 62 -30.31 -29.46 7.90
C GLU A 62 -29.15 -30.35 7.46
N ARG A 63 -28.75 -31.28 8.34
CA ARG A 63 -27.76 -32.32 8.01
C ARG A 63 -28.41 -33.28 7.03
N LEU A 64 -27.86 -33.40 5.82
CA LEU A 64 -28.25 -34.43 4.85
C LEU A 64 -27.06 -35.34 4.57
N ASP A 65 -27.12 -36.52 5.17
CA ASP A 65 -26.32 -37.70 4.83
C ASP A 65 -26.79 -38.23 3.46
N GLY A 66 -25.88 -38.36 2.50
CA GLY A 66 -26.21 -38.88 1.16
C GLY A 66 -24.98 -39.05 0.26
N THR A 67 -24.67 -40.30 -0.09
CA THR A 67 -23.57 -40.67 -1.01
C THR A 67 -23.96 -40.40 -2.47
N LEU A 68 -23.17 -39.60 -3.20
CA LEU A 68 -23.40 -39.24 -4.60
C LEU A 68 -22.66 -40.21 -5.56
N ASN A 69 -23.41 -41.01 -6.32
CA ASN A 69 -22.87 -41.81 -7.43
C ASN A 69 -22.81 -40.94 -8.70
N ILE A 70 -21.61 -40.63 -9.20
CA ILE A 70 -21.44 -39.91 -10.48
C ILE A 70 -21.04 -40.92 -11.56
N GLY A 71 -21.92 -41.13 -12.54
CA GLY A 71 -21.61 -41.87 -13.76
C GLY A 71 -20.75 -41.03 -14.72
N LEU A 72 -19.61 -41.57 -15.12
CA LEU A 72 -18.75 -41.02 -16.17
C LEU A 72 -19.38 -41.30 -17.54
N ASN A 73 -19.38 -40.31 -18.43
CA ASN A 73 -19.47 -40.57 -19.87
C ASN A 73 -18.40 -39.73 -20.62
N PRO A 74 -17.41 -40.35 -21.28
CA PRO A 74 -16.25 -39.67 -21.87
C PRO A 74 -16.47 -39.44 -23.37
N THR A 75 -16.56 -38.18 -23.81
CA THR A 75 -16.37 -37.84 -25.23
C THR A 75 -16.04 -36.35 -25.36
N ASP A 76 -14.75 -35.99 -25.32
CA ASP A 76 -14.04 -35.40 -26.48
C ASP A 76 -12.53 -35.22 -26.14
N PRO A 77 -11.55 -35.63 -26.99
CA PRO A 77 -10.13 -35.67 -26.61
C PRO A 77 -9.23 -34.58 -27.24
N ASN A 78 -9.71 -33.43 -27.71
CA ASN A 78 -8.82 -32.46 -28.38
C ASN A 78 -9.12 -30.97 -28.16
N SER A 79 -8.92 -30.46 -26.94
CA SER A 79 -8.54 -29.06 -26.78
C SER A 79 -7.77 -28.79 -25.48
N LEU A 80 -6.56 -28.25 -25.67
CA LEU A 80 -5.77 -27.44 -24.73
C LEU A 80 -4.74 -28.17 -23.84
N GLN A 81 -3.58 -28.34 -24.47
CA GLN A 81 -2.26 -28.25 -23.88
C GLN A 81 -2.14 -27.10 -22.86
N ASN A 82 -1.64 -27.43 -21.67
CA ASN A 82 -0.97 -26.57 -20.68
C ASN A 82 -1.76 -25.38 -20.08
N PHE A 83 -2.58 -25.68 -19.08
CA PHE A 83 -2.78 -24.82 -17.92
C PHE A 83 -3.07 -25.71 -16.70
N GLU A 84 -2.03 -26.14 -15.98
CA GLU A 84 -2.19 -26.78 -14.67
C GLU A 84 -2.53 -25.71 -13.62
N VAL A 85 -3.76 -25.20 -13.69
CA VAL A 85 -4.44 -24.76 -12.48
C VAL A 85 -4.98 -26.03 -11.86
N SER A 86 -4.35 -26.47 -10.77
CA SER A 86 -4.91 -27.52 -9.93
C SER A 86 -6.32 -27.09 -9.53
N GLN A 87 -7.32 -27.66 -10.21
CA GLN A 87 -8.72 -27.55 -9.83
C GLN A 87 -8.92 -28.43 -8.59
N THR A 88 -8.41 -27.97 -7.45
CA THR A 88 -8.83 -28.47 -6.15
C THR A 88 -10.25 -28.00 -5.90
N ALA A 89 -11.08 -28.91 -5.38
CA ALA A 89 -12.50 -28.72 -5.10
C ALA A 89 -12.83 -27.33 -4.49
N PRO A 90 -14.00 -26.75 -4.81
CA PRO A 90 -14.41 -25.41 -4.35
C PRO A 90 -14.35 -25.22 -2.83
N GLU A 91 -14.41 -26.30 -2.06
CA GLU A 91 -14.30 -26.32 -0.59
C GLU A 91 -12.89 -25.94 -0.07
N ILE A 92 -11.82 -26.29 -0.82
CA ILE A 92 -10.43 -25.98 -0.45
C ILE A 92 -10.11 -24.49 -0.66
N GLY A 93 -10.68 -23.88 -1.70
CA GLY A 93 -10.52 -22.44 -1.98
C GLY A 93 -11.19 -21.54 -0.95
N MET A 94 -12.36 -21.95 -0.44
CA MET A 94 -13.11 -21.20 0.57
C MET A 94 -12.38 -21.16 1.93
N MET A 95 -11.85 -22.30 2.39
CA MET A 95 -11.08 -22.36 3.64
C MET A 95 -9.81 -21.49 3.58
N GLN A 96 -9.09 -21.52 2.46
CA GLN A 96 -7.86 -20.74 2.30
C GLN A 96 -8.14 -19.23 2.24
N GLN A 97 -9.30 -18.83 1.70
CA GLN A 97 -9.73 -17.43 1.67
C GLN A 97 -10.16 -16.92 3.06
N GLU A 98 -10.82 -17.76 3.87
CA GLU A 98 -11.18 -17.42 5.25
C GLU A 98 -9.94 -17.27 6.15
N GLU A 99 -8.96 -18.17 6.04
CA GLU A 99 -7.69 -18.07 6.78
C GLU A 99 -6.92 -16.80 6.44
N SER A 100 -6.86 -16.45 5.14
CA SER A 100 -6.21 -15.22 4.69
C SER A 100 -6.93 -13.97 5.21
N ALA A 101 -8.27 -13.98 5.28
CA ALA A 101 -9.05 -12.86 5.79
C ALA A 101 -8.87 -12.66 7.31
N GLN A 102 -8.86 -13.76 8.08
CA GLN A 102 -8.59 -13.72 9.52
C GLN A 102 -7.19 -13.19 9.81
N LEU A 103 -6.21 -13.61 9.02
CA LEU A 103 -4.83 -13.15 9.14
C LEU A 103 -4.70 -11.65 8.83
N MET A 104 -5.34 -11.18 7.74
CA MET A 104 -5.42 -9.76 7.40
C MET A 104 -6.02 -8.95 8.56
N GLN A 105 -7.13 -9.43 9.13
CA GLN A 105 -7.78 -8.77 10.26
C GLN A 105 -6.87 -8.70 11.49
N GLN A 106 -6.12 -9.77 11.79
CA GLN A 106 -5.20 -9.80 12.92
C GLN A 106 -4.04 -8.80 12.74
N ILE A 107 -3.45 -8.73 11.53
CA ILE A 107 -2.40 -7.76 11.23
C ILE A 107 -2.95 -6.33 11.37
N ARG A 108 -4.15 -6.07 10.82
CA ARG A 108 -4.80 -4.77 10.90
C ARG A 108 -5.04 -4.34 12.35
N GLN A 109 -5.50 -5.25 13.22
CA GLN A 109 -5.66 -4.97 14.65
C GLN A 109 -4.33 -4.59 15.32
N ASN A 110 -3.25 -5.33 15.03
CA ASN A 110 -1.93 -5.03 15.59
C ASN A 110 -1.42 -3.65 15.15
N VAL A 111 -1.65 -3.28 13.88
CA VAL A 111 -1.24 -1.99 13.33
C VAL A 111 -2.12 -0.86 13.88
N ASP A 112 -3.44 -1.03 13.94
CA ASP A 112 -4.37 -0.03 14.47
C ASP A 112 -4.11 0.27 15.94
N MET A 113 -3.80 -0.76 16.75
CA MET A 113 -3.39 -0.59 18.14
C MET A 113 -2.11 0.25 18.24
N TYR A 114 -1.09 -0.06 17.44
CA TYR A 114 0.14 0.73 17.37
C TYR A 114 -0.10 2.19 16.96
N LEU A 115 -0.93 2.43 15.94
CA LEU A 115 -1.31 3.78 15.50
C LEU A 115 -2.05 4.57 16.57
N THR A 116 -2.77 3.89 17.48
CA THR A 116 -3.61 4.53 18.50
C THR A 116 -2.85 4.75 19.80
N GLU A 117 -2.03 3.79 20.22
CA GLU A 117 -1.38 3.79 21.54
C GLU A 117 0.06 4.30 21.50
N GLU A 118 0.82 4.02 20.43
CA GLU A 118 2.27 4.29 20.40
C GLU A 118 2.63 5.47 19.49
N ILE A 119 1.93 5.65 18.37
CA ILE A 119 2.26 6.71 17.40
C ILE A 119 2.13 8.14 17.95
N PRO A 120 1.16 8.49 18.82
CA PRO A 120 1.12 9.82 19.42
C PRO A 120 2.42 10.17 20.17
N ASP A 121 2.95 9.24 20.95
CA ASP A 121 4.20 9.42 21.71
C ASP A 121 5.42 9.50 20.77
N VAL A 122 5.48 8.63 19.75
CA VAL A 122 6.54 8.67 18.73
C VAL A 122 6.52 9.99 17.97
N LEU A 123 5.33 10.48 17.61
CA LEU A 123 5.17 11.75 16.93
C LEU A 123 5.71 12.90 17.78
N GLU A 124 5.36 12.95 19.07
CA GLU A 124 5.89 13.98 19.99
C GLU A 124 7.43 13.92 20.10
N GLN A 125 8.01 12.73 20.16
CA GLN A 125 9.47 12.56 20.18
C GLN A 125 10.12 13.10 18.90
N LEU A 126 9.56 12.79 17.74
CA LEU A 126 10.07 13.23 16.45
C LEU A 126 9.87 14.74 16.25
N GLU A 127 8.75 15.32 16.70
CA GLU A 127 8.53 16.78 16.68
C GLU A 127 9.63 17.53 17.44
N ASN A 128 10.01 17.01 18.61
CA ASN A 128 11.11 17.56 19.40
C ASN A 128 12.47 17.38 18.71
N GLN A 129 12.70 16.24 18.07
CA GLN A 129 13.95 15.95 17.34
C GLN A 129 14.15 16.85 16.11
N TYR A 130 13.10 17.07 15.33
CA TYR A 130 13.14 17.90 14.11
C TYR A 130 12.81 19.38 14.37
N ASN A 131 12.62 19.78 15.64
CA ASN A 131 12.19 21.11 16.06
C ASN A 131 11.03 21.64 15.23
N SER A 132 10.06 20.77 14.98
CA SER A 132 8.99 20.96 14.02
C SER A 132 7.69 20.49 14.66
N ARG A 133 6.83 21.44 15.03
CA ARG A 133 5.54 21.15 15.68
C ARG A 133 4.38 21.25 14.70
N LEU A 134 3.51 20.26 14.77
CA LEU A 134 2.20 20.25 14.15
C LEU A 134 1.17 20.72 15.19
N ASP A 135 0.15 21.41 14.74
CA ASP A 135 -1.05 21.57 15.57
C ASP A 135 -1.80 20.23 15.70
N ASP A 136 -2.67 20.13 16.71
CA ASP A 136 -3.41 18.89 16.97
C ASP A 136 -4.29 18.46 15.78
N THR A 137 -4.80 19.40 14.98
CA THR A 137 -5.63 19.07 13.81
C THR A 137 -4.81 18.36 12.75
N ASN A 138 -3.63 18.90 12.44
CA ASN A 138 -2.68 18.33 11.50
C ASN A 138 -2.11 16.99 12.00
N LYS A 139 -1.87 16.82 13.31
CA LYS A 139 -1.52 15.51 13.89
C LYS A 139 -2.57 14.44 13.59
N HIS A 140 -3.84 14.76 13.81
CA HIS A 140 -4.94 13.83 13.54
C HIS A 140 -5.04 13.49 12.05
N HIS A 141 -4.89 14.49 11.17
CA HIS A 141 -4.91 14.26 9.72
C HIS A 141 -3.79 13.34 9.24
N VAL A 142 -2.56 13.54 9.73
CA VAL A 142 -1.42 12.69 9.38
C VAL A 142 -1.66 11.23 9.80
N ILE A 143 -2.09 11.02 11.05
CA ILE A 143 -2.35 9.67 11.56
C ILE A 143 -3.47 8.99 10.77
N GLU A 144 -4.53 9.72 10.42
CA GLU A 144 -5.65 9.17 9.66
C GLU A 144 -5.27 8.83 8.21
N ASP A 145 -4.44 9.64 7.57
CA ASP A 145 -3.97 9.35 6.22
C ASP A 145 -2.99 8.18 6.19
N ILE A 146 -2.12 8.05 7.20
CA ILE A 146 -1.31 6.85 7.41
C ILE A 146 -2.22 5.63 7.56
N ARG A 147 -3.24 5.69 8.42
CA ARG A 147 -4.19 4.59 8.66
C ARG A 147 -4.83 4.09 7.37
N LYS A 148 -5.30 5.01 6.50
CA LYS A 148 -5.89 4.66 5.19
C LYS A 148 -4.91 3.95 4.26
N GLN A 149 -3.62 4.27 4.35
CA GLN A 149 -2.60 3.65 3.50
C GLN A 149 -2.17 2.25 3.99
N MET A 150 -2.42 1.91 5.26
CA MET A 150 -1.92 0.66 5.86
C MET A 150 -2.50 -0.60 5.24
N ASP A 151 -3.78 -0.62 4.85
CA ASP A 151 -4.38 -1.81 4.26
C ASP A 151 -3.61 -2.25 3.00
N SER A 152 -3.24 -1.31 2.13
CA SER A 152 -2.44 -1.60 0.93
C SER A 152 -1.04 -2.10 1.26
N ARG A 153 -0.42 -1.58 2.33
CA ARG A 153 0.90 -2.01 2.80
C ARG A 153 0.86 -3.41 3.41
N ILE A 154 -0.18 -3.73 4.17
CA ILE A 154 -0.37 -5.08 4.71
C ILE A 154 -0.48 -6.09 3.56
N HIS A 155 -1.31 -5.81 2.54
CA HIS A 155 -1.42 -6.68 1.36
C HIS A 155 -0.08 -6.86 0.63
N TYR A 156 0.70 -5.77 0.49
CA TYR A 156 2.03 -5.83 -0.10
C TYR A 156 2.95 -6.79 0.68
N TYR A 157 3.03 -6.67 2.01
CA TYR A 157 3.87 -7.55 2.81
C TYR A 157 3.38 -8.99 2.85
N MET A 158 2.06 -9.22 2.91
CA MET A 158 1.48 -10.58 2.86
C MET A 158 1.79 -11.31 1.54
N SER A 159 1.94 -10.59 0.43
CA SER A 159 2.27 -11.18 -0.88
C SER A 159 3.77 -11.38 -1.10
N HIS A 160 4.63 -10.60 -0.44
CA HIS A 160 6.09 -10.63 -0.64
C HIS A 160 6.86 -11.40 0.43
N ILE A 161 6.34 -11.48 1.65
CA ILE A 161 6.95 -12.24 2.73
C ILE A 161 6.26 -13.60 2.77
N LYS A 162 7.03 -14.67 2.56
CA LYS A 162 6.47 -16.02 2.65
C LYS A 162 6.40 -16.44 4.11
N LYS A 163 5.26 -17.01 4.50
CA LYS A 163 5.13 -17.68 5.81
C LYS A 163 6.03 -18.92 5.82
N GLU A 164 6.91 -19.03 6.81
CA GLU A 164 7.71 -20.24 6.99
C GLU A 164 6.83 -21.39 7.49
N GLU A 165 7.19 -22.62 7.14
CA GLU A 165 6.37 -23.82 7.29
C GLU A 165 5.95 -24.10 8.75
N HIS A 166 6.73 -23.61 9.72
CA HIS A 166 6.50 -23.80 11.16
C HIS A 166 6.12 -22.52 11.92
N THR A 167 5.92 -21.40 11.24
CA THR A 167 5.53 -20.15 11.91
C THR A 167 4.04 -20.18 12.27
N PRO A 168 3.67 -20.05 13.57
CA PRO A 168 2.29 -19.87 13.98
C PRO A 168 1.67 -18.66 13.28
N PRO A 169 0.38 -18.70 12.89
CA PRO A 169 -0.29 -17.58 12.22
C PRO A 169 -0.14 -16.24 12.96
N LYS A 170 -0.22 -16.26 14.29
CA LYS A 170 -0.03 -15.07 15.13
C LYS A 170 1.38 -14.48 15.03
N GLN A 171 2.42 -15.31 15.04
CA GLN A 171 3.80 -14.82 14.92
C GLN A 171 4.07 -14.28 13.52
N TYR A 172 3.48 -14.90 12.49
CA TYR A 172 3.54 -14.37 11.14
C TYR A 172 2.82 -13.01 11.05
N ALA A 173 1.63 -12.88 11.66
CA ALA A 173 0.89 -11.62 11.72
C ALA A 173 1.70 -10.51 12.43
N GLU A 174 2.35 -10.83 13.55
CA GLU A 174 3.25 -9.92 14.27
C GLU A 174 4.43 -9.50 13.39
N HIS A 175 5.06 -10.45 12.69
CA HIS A 175 6.17 -10.15 11.78
C HIS A 175 5.75 -9.18 10.66
N ILE A 176 4.61 -9.42 10.02
CA ILE A 176 4.07 -8.50 9.00
C ILE A 176 3.73 -7.14 9.60
N ALA A 177 3.12 -7.11 10.79
CA ALA A 177 2.82 -5.86 11.48
C ALA A 177 4.09 -5.04 11.74
N GLU A 178 5.19 -5.66 12.18
CA GLU A 178 6.46 -4.96 12.41
C GLU A 178 7.03 -4.31 11.14
N HIS A 179 6.88 -4.93 9.98
CA HIS A 179 7.25 -4.31 8.71
C HIS A 179 6.41 -3.06 8.42
N VAL A 180 5.10 -3.14 8.65
CA VAL A 180 4.18 -2.01 8.46
C VAL A 180 4.48 -0.89 9.46
N LYS A 181 4.73 -1.20 10.74
CA LYS A 181 5.09 -0.21 11.77
C LYS A 181 6.35 0.57 11.41
N ARG A 182 7.35 -0.08 10.84
CA ARG A 182 8.57 0.60 10.35
C ARG A 182 8.28 1.58 9.21
N ASP A 183 7.36 1.21 8.31
CA ASP A 183 6.93 2.12 7.25
C ASP A 183 6.13 3.31 7.80
N VAL A 184 5.33 3.10 8.85
CA VAL A 184 4.66 4.20 9.57
C VAL A 184 5.68 5.20 10.12
N ILE A 185 6.71 4.72 10.83
CA ILE A 185 7.74 5.60 11.40
C ILE A 185 8.40 6.43 10.30
N ARG A 186 8.82 5.77 9.20
CA ARG A 186 9.43 6.47 8.06
C ARG A 186 8.50 7.50 7.41
N ALA A 187 7.21 7.18 7.33
CA ALA A 187 6.22 8.11 6.78
C ALA A 187 6.05 9.34 7.68
N VAL A 188 6.03 9.15 9.00
CA VAL A 188 5.98 10.25 9.99
C VAL A 188 7.26 11.09 9.93
N GLU A 189 8.44 10.45 9.91
CA GLU A 189 9.72 11.14 9.79
C GLU A 189 9.78 11.98 8.52
N HIS A 190 9.48 11.38 7.37
CA HIS A 190 9.48 12.08 6.08
C HIS A 190 8.49 13.24 6.06
N PHE A 191 7.33 13.09 6.68
CA PHE A 191 6.34 14.16 6.80
C PHE A 191 6.87 15.31 7.65
N LEU A 192 7.49 15.02 8.80
CA LEU A 192 8.06 16.04 9.69
C LEU A 192 9.28 16.74 9.08
N GLU A 193 10.07 16.07 8.24
CA GLU A 193 11.15 16.70 7.48
C GLU A 193 10.63 17.70 6.43
N HIS A 194 9.41 17.48 5.92
CA HIS A 194 8.84 18.25 4.80
C HIS A 194 7.53 18.94 5.15
N ILE A 195 7.35 19.40 6.40
CA ILE A 195 6.10 20.03 6.84
C ILE A 195 5.80 21.27 5.98
N PRO A 196 4.67 21.29 5.25
CA PRO A 196 4.21 22.48 4.54
C PRO A 196 4.03 23.64 5.52
N SER A 197 4.41 24.85 5.13
CA SER A 197 4.31 26.03 6.02
C SER A 197 2.90 26.28 6.59
N GLU A 198 1.87 25.81 5.90
CA GLU A 198 0.45 25.91 6.29
C GLU A 198 0.06 24.95 7.44
N MET A 199 0.89 23.95 7.72
CA MET A 199 0.63 22.90 8.73
C MET A 199 1.50 23.02 9.98
N LYS A 200 2.42 24.00 10.00
CA LYS A 200 3.23 24.28 11.18
C LYS A 200 2.33 24.93 12.23
N GLY A 201 2.33 24.39 13.44
CA GLY A 201 1.69 25.07 14.57
C GLY A 201 2.40 26.40 14.77
N ASP A 202 1.64 27.50 14.76
CA ASP A 202 2.20 28.84 14.96
C ASP A 202 3.16 28.85 16.16
N GLU A 203 4.36 29.40 15.97
CA GLU A 203 5.22 29.83 17.08
C GLU A 203 4.51 30.99 17.80
N GLN A 204 3.50 30.67 18.62
CA GLN A 204 3.00 31.63 19.61
C GLN A 204 3.83 31.47 20.87
N ALA A 205 4.69 32.50 21.03
CA ALA A 205 5.54 32.89 22.16
C ALA A 205 5.04 32.51 23.57
#